data_AF-A0A8T3AZI5-F1
#
_entry.id   AF-A0A8T3AZI5-F1
#
_cell.length_a   1.000
_cell.length_b   1.000
_cell.length_c   1.000
_cell.angle_alpha   90.00
_cell.angle_beta   90.00
_cell.angle_gamma   90.00
#
_symmetry.space_group_name_H-M   'P 1'
#
loop_
_entity.id
_entity.type
_entity.pdbx_description
1 polymer ?
#
loop_
_entity_poly.entity_id
_entity_poly.type
_entity_poly.pdbx_seq_one_letter_code
_entity_poly.pdbx_strand_id
1 'polypeptide(L)'
;MLYSYSDALHAFAAASLLPRHGDRDGHSSHTASTGASAANASLLGYASGTARGMCTSCRIAAYKVCWASGCFGSDILAGIDREISDVFDVLSLSLGGGTAPFFRDTIVVGSFAAAERGIFVACSAGNSGPGSGSITNAAPWIATVGAGTIDRDFPAFVTLDSDNCFAGFQSHGTRRVSLLLEHQRIS
;
A
#
# COMPACT_ATOMS: atom_id res chain seq x y z
N MET A 1 -3.81 6.30 2.64
CA MET A 1 -5.08 6.25 3.40
C MET A 1 -4.82 5.55 4.74
N LEU A 2 -5.72 5.71 5.72
CA LEU A 2 -5.65 5.08 7.03
C LEU A 2 -6.46 3.77 7.02
N TYR A 3 -5.90 2.69 7.56
CA TYR A 3 -6.64 1.46 7.87
C TYR A 3 -6.49 1.13 9.33
N SER A 4 -7.59 0.70 9.93
CA SER A 4 -7.61 0.33 11.34
C SER A 4 -7.96 -1.14 11.50
N TYR A 5 -7.25 -1.86 12.38
CA TYR A 5 -7.55 -3.25 12.73
C TYR A 5 -8.05 -3.35 14.16
N SER A 6 -9.05 -4.21 14.40
CA SER A 6 -9.48 -4.57 15.77
C SER A 6 -10.03 -6.00 15.89
N ASP A 7 -9.81 -6.60 17.07
CA ASP A 7 -10.37 -7.89 17.52
C ASP A 7 -11.75 -7.77 18.22
N ALA A 8 -12.24 -6.54 18.46
CA ALA A 8 -13.45 -6.32 19.26
C ALA A 8 -14.78 -6.43 18.48
N LEU A 9 -15.79 -6.99 19.15
CA LEU A 9 -17.18 -7.18 18.68
C LEU A 9 -17.90 -5.88 18.23
N HIS A 10 -17.32 -4.70 18.44
CA HIS A 10 -17.93 -3.39 18.21
C HIS A 10 -17.40 -2.61 16.98
N ALA A 11 -16.68 -3.21 16.05
CA ALA A 11 -16.34 -2.49 14.82
C ALA A 11 -17.53 -2.45 13.84
N PHE A 12 -18.15 -1.28 13.71
CA PHE A 12 -18.99 -0.91 12.58
C PHE A 12 -18.06 -0.57 11.42
N ALA A 13 -18.24 -1.21 10.27
CA ALA A 13 -17.50 -0.91 9.05
C ALA A 13 -17.81 0.52 8.60
N ALA A 14 -17.00 1.49 9.02
CA ALA A 14 -17.04 2.86 8.53
C ALA A 14 -16.18 3.06 7.27
N ALA A 15 -15.95 2.00 6.49
CA ALA A 15 -15.99 2.18 5.04
C ALA A 15 -17.35 1.65 4.62
N SER A 16 -18.32 2.55 4.67
CA SER A 16 -19.43 2.37 3.78
C SER A 16 -18.88 1.99 2.41
N LEU A 17 -19.35 0.86 1.90
CA LEU A 17 -19.71 0.69 0.51
C LEU A 17 -20.70 1.81 0.11
N LEU A 18 -20.37 3.09 0.33
CA LEU A 18 -21.08 4.21 -0.26
C LEU A 18 -20.64 4.19 -1.73
N PRO A 19 -21.53 3.82 -2.66
CA PRO A 19 -21.18 3.72 -4.08
C PRO A 19 -20.73 5.07 -4.68
N ARG A 20 -20.85 6.16 -3.91
CA ARG A 20 -20.54 7.54 -4.30
C ARG A 20 -19.09 7.96 -4.02
N HIS A 21 -18.36 7.27 -3.15
CA HIS A 21 -17.00 7.64 -2.71
C HIS A 21 -15.95 6.51 -2.85
N GLY A 22 -16.15 5.59 -3.80
CA GLY A 22 -15.24 4.46 -4.03
C GLY A 22 -13.76 4.85 -4.19
N ASP A 23 -12.88 3.89 -3.91
CA ASP A 23 -11.48 3.96 -4.27
C ASP A 23 -11.35 3.92 -5.80
N ARG A 24 -10.98 5.06 -6.40
CA ARG A 24 -10.76 5.17 -7.86
C ARG A 24 -9.30 5.02 -8.24
N ASP A 25 -8.41 5.02 -7.25
CA ASP A 25 -6.97 4.99 -7.44
C ASP A 25 -6.44 3.54 -7.31
N GLY A 26 -7.03 2.75 -6.42
CA GLY A 26 -6.66 1.35 -6.20
C GLY A 26 -5.61 1.17 -5.11
N HIS A 27 -4.84 2.22 -4.76
CA HIS A 27 -3.87 2.17 -3.67
C HIS A 27 -4.54 1.75 -2.35
N SER A 28 -5.78 2.20 -2.14
CA SER A 28 -6.48 1.91 -0.91
C SER A 28 -6.93 0.46 -0.81
N SER A 29 -7.56 -0.02 -1.87
CA SER A 29 -8.01 -1.41 -1.97
C SER A 29 -6.83 -2.37 -1.89
N HIS A 30 -5.70 -2.03 -2.55
CA HIS A 30 -4.46 -2.81 -2.46
C HIS A 30 -3.93 -2.87 -1.02
N THR A 31 -3.78 -1.72 -0.36
CA THR A 31 -3.27 -1.65 1.02
C THR A 31 -4.20 -2.35 2.02
N ALA A 32 -5.52 -2.18 1.90
CA ALA A 32 -6.48 -2.88 2.77
C ALA A 32 -6.41 -4.40 2.59
N SER A 33 -6.24 -4.86 1.34
CA SER A 33 -6.21 -6.29 1.03
C SER A 33 -5.01 -7.02 1.62
N THR A 34 -3.92 -6.33 1.97
CA THR A 34 -2.77 -6.95 2.66
C THR A 34 -3.07 -7.33 4.11
N GLY A 35 -4.20 -6.89 4.66
CA GLY A 35 -4.76 -7.37 5.92
C GLY A 35 -5.85 -8.44 5.76
N ALA A 36 -6.46 -8.56 4.59
CA ALA A 36 -7.62 -9.40 4.34
C ALA A 36 -7.27 -10.73 3.65
N SER A 37 -8.26 -11.59 3.38
CA SER A 37 -8.05 -12.82 2.60
C SER A 37 -8.99 -12.93 1.40
N ALA A 38 -8.48 -13.49 0.31
CA ALA A 38 -9.21 -13.75 -0.92
C ALA A 38 -8.70 -15.04 -1.57
N ALA A 39 -9.61 -16.00 -1.79
CA ALA A 39 -9.32 -17.23 -2.51
C ALA A 39 -9.25 -16.97 -4.04
N ASN A 40 -8.46 -17.79 -4.75
CA ASN A 40 -8.30 -17.71 -6.21
C ASN A 40 -7.86 -16.32 -6.73
N ALA A 41 -7.03 -15.64 -5.95
CA ALA A 41 -6.45 -14.37 -6.35
C ALA A 41 -5.36 -14.61 -7.41
N SER A 42 -5.42 -13.86 -8.50
CA SER A 42 -4.38 -13.80 -9.51
C SER A 42 -4.46 -12.49 -10.27
N LEU A 43 -3.33 -12.05 -10.83
CA LEU A 43 -3.29 -10.91 -11.74
C LEU A 43 -2.96 -11.45 -13.13
N LEU A 44 -3.99 -11.60 -13.98
CA LEU A 44 -3.85 -12.16 -15.33
C LEU A 44 -3.16 -13.55 -15.34
N GLY A 45 -3.38 -14.35 -14.30
CA GLY A 45 -2.77 -15.68 -14.11
C GLY A 45 -1.41 -15.68 -13.41
N TYR A 46 -0.81 -14.52 -13.16
CA TYR A 46 0.38 -14.40 -12.31
C TYR A 46 0.00 -14.43 -10.83
N ALA A 47 0.94 -14.93 -10.01
CA ALA A 47 0.78 -15.03 -8.55
C ALA A 47 -0.48 -15.78 -8.10
N SER A 48 -0.92 -16.77 -8.88
CA SER A 48 -2.15 -17.51 -8.60
C SER A 48 -2.09 -18.25 -7.27
N GLY A 49 -3.10 -18.06 -6.44
CA GLY A 49 -3.24 -18.75 -5.16
C GLY A 49 -4.28 -18.08 -4.27
N THR A 50 -4.17 -18.32 -2.96
CA THR A 50 -4.96 -17.60 -1.97
C THR A 50 -4.14 -16.41 -1.47
N ALA A 51 -4.61 -15.20 -1.75
CA ALA A 51 -4.06 -14.00 -1.13
C ALA A 51 -4.55 -13.96 0.32
N ARG A 52 -3.62 -13.81 1.27
CA ARG A 52 -3.93 -13.69 2.70
C ARG A 52 -3.03 -12.65 3.33
N GLY A 53 -3.64 -11.79 4.13
CA GLY A 53 -2.97 -10.80 4.92
C GLY A 53 -2.49 -11.34 6.26
N MET A 54 -1.87 -10.46 7.03
CA MET A 54 -1.32 -10.80 8.34
C MET A 54 -2.41 -11.20 9.35
N CYS A 55 -3.59 -10.57 9.29
CA CYS A 55 -4.71 -10.84 10.20
C CYS A 55 -6.03 -11.08 9.45
N THR A 56 -6.27 -12.32 9.03
CA THR A 56 -7.45 -12.68 8.23
C THR A 56 -8.78 -12.65 8.99
N SER A 57 -8.75 -12.62 10.32
CA SER A 57 -9.94 -12.51 11.19
C SER A 57 -10.21 -11.08 11.68
N CYS A 58 -9.28 -10.15 11.46
CA CYS A 58 -9.45 -8.77 11.90
C CYS A 58 -10.53 -8.06 11.09
N ARG A 59 -11.23 -7.13 11.74
CA ARG A 59 -12.14 -6.20 11.06
C ARG A 59 -11.33 -5.01 10.56
N ILE A 60 -11.65 -4.53 9.36
CA ILE A 60 -10.99 -3.39 8.72
C ILE A 60 -11.97 -2.21 8.69
N ALA A 61 -11.55 -1.08 9.26
CA ALA A 61 -12.13 0.22 8.95
C ALA A 61 -11.19 0.95 7.98
N ALA A 62 -11.77 1.66 7.00
CA ALA A 62 -10.98 2.46 6.07
C ALA A 62 -11.49 3.90 6.05
N TYR A 63 -10.58 4.83 6.36
CA TYR A 63 -10.86 6.26 6.36
C TYR A 63 -10.19 6.90 5.14
N LYS A 64 -11.02 7.36 4.20
CA LYS A 64 -10.56 8.02 2.97
C LYS A 64 -10.16 9.46 3.26
N VAL A 65 -8.85 9.70 3.25
CA VAL A 65 -8.23 11.01 3.52
C VAL A 65 -7.40 11.55 2.36
N CYS A 66 -7.46 10.85 1.23
CA CYS A 66 -6.77 11.21 0.00
C CYS A 66 -7.76 11.25 -1.16
N TRP A 67 -7.55 12.25 -2.00
CA TRP A 67 -8.38 12.55 -3.16
C TRP A 67 -7.49 12.69 -4.39
N ALA A 68 -8.09 12.89 -5.57
CA ALA A 68 -7.34 13.15 -6.79
C ALA A 68 -6.45 14.41 -6.70
N SER A 69 -6.83 15.36 -5.83
CA SER A 69 -6.06 16.58 -5.54
C SER A 69 -4.96 16.39 -4.48
N GLY A 70 -4.79 15.18 -3.94
CA GLY A 70 -3.83 14.86 -2.88
C GLY A 70 -4.48 14.56 -1.53
N CYS A 71 -3.64 14.43 -0.51
CA CYS A 71 -4.04 14.14 0.86
C CYS A 71 -3.84 15.40 1.72
N PHE A 72 -4.94 16.00 2.17
CA PHE A 72 -4.87 17.20 3.00
C PHE A 72 -4.63 16.83 4.47
N GLY A 73 -3.78 17.58 5.16
CA GLY A 73 -3.50 17.36 6.58
C GLY A 73 -4.75 17.41 7.47
N SER A 74 -5.74 18.25 7.10
CA SER A 74 -7.04 18.33 7.77
C SER A 74 -7.82 17.01 7.67
N ASP A 75 -7.84 16.38 6.50
CA ASP A 75 -8.55 15.12 6.29
C ASP A 75 -7.84 13.98 7.02
N ILE A 76 -6.50 13.99 7.01
CA ILE A 76 -5.68 13.03 7.74
C ILE A 76 -5.98 13.09 9.24
N LEU A 77 -5.94 14.29 9.83
CA LEU A 77 -6.26 14.47 11.26
C LEU A 77 -7.69 14.04 11.57
N ALA A 78 -8.66 14.41 10.73
CA ALA A 78 -10.05 14.00 10.93
C ALA A 78 -10.23 12.47 10.88
N GLY A 79 -9.48 11.78 10.00
CA GLY A 79 -9.48 10.32 9.93
C GLY A 79 -8.88 9.68 11.18
N ILE A 80 -7.75 10.22 11.68
CA ILE A 80 -7.11 9.75 12.92
C ILE A 80 -8.03 9.99 14.12
N ASP A 81 -8.61 11.17 14.26
CA ASP A 81 -9.54 11.48 15.35
C ASP A 81 -10.74 10.53 15.35
N ARG A 82 -11.24 10.18 14.16
CA ARG A 82 -12.34 9.24 14.02
C ARG A 82 -11.93 7.83 14.46
N GLU A 83 -10.76 7.37 14.06
CA GLU A 83 -10.22 6.08 14.48
C GLU A 83 -10.03 5.98 15.99
N ILE A 84 -9.46 7.03 16.58
CA ILE A 84 -9.26 7.12 18.03
C ILE A 84 -10.63 7.09 18.74
N SER A 85 -11.65 7.75 18.18
CA SER A 85 -13.02 7.72 18.72
C SER A 85 -13.71 6.36 18.57
N ASP A 86 -13.37 5.61 17.53
CA ASP A 86 -13.96 4.30 17.24
C ASP A 86 -13.22 3.15 17.96
N VAL A 87 -12.15 3.46 18.71
CA VAL A 87 -11.41 2.55 19.62
C VAL A 87 -10.83 1.33 18.89
N PHE A 88 -10.16 1.57 17.76
CA PHE A 88 -9.39 0.54 17.05
C PHE A 88 -8.03 0.30 17.71
N ASP A 89 -7.45 -0.88 17.46
CA ASP A 89 -6.23 -1.33 18.12
C ASP A 89 -4.95 -0.96 17.34
N VAL A 90 -5.05 -0.90 16.02
CA VAL A 90 -3.91 -0.63 15.11
C VAL A 90 -4.29 0.39 14.09
N LEU A 91 -3.43 1.39 13.90
CA LEU A 91 -3.47 2.39 12.85
C LEU A 91 -2.41 2.13 11.78
N SER A 92 -2.83 1.84 10.55
CA SER A 92 -1.96 1.60 9.39
C SER A 92 -2.05 2.73 8.38
N LEU A 93 -0.93 3.42 8.18
CA LEU A 93 -0.80 4.66 7.41
C LEU A 93 0.24 4.53 6.30
N SER A 94 -0.21 4.13 5.11
CA SER A 94 0.64 4.18 3.90
C SER A 94 0.55 5.57 3.27
N LEU A 95 1.04 6.57 4.00
CA LEU A 95 1.13 7.98 3.64
C LEU A 95 2.42 8.57 4.21
N GLY A 96 2.92 9.63 3.60
CA GLY A 96 4.05 10.39 4.11
C GLY A 96 4.04 11.80 3.55
N GLY A 97 4.46 12.76 4.37
CA GLY A 97 4.69 14.14 3.96
C GLY A 97 6.14 14.37 3.51
N GLY A 98 6.47 15.62 3.21
CA GLY A 98 7.87 16.04 3.13
C GLY A 98 8.51 16.07 4.53
N THR A 99 9.82 16.23 4.60
CA THR A 99 10.53 16.39 5.88
C THR A 99 10.13 17.72 6.53
N ALA A 100 9.33 17.65 7.59
CA ALA A 100 8.95 18.78 8.42
C ALA A 100 9.31 18.51 9.88
N PRO A 101 9.52 19.56 10.71
CA PRO A 101 9.60 19.39 12.16
C PRO A 101 8.33 18.71 12.68
N PHE A 102 8.48 17.82 13.67
CA PHE A 102 7.38 16.98 14.18
C PHE A 102 6.10 17.74 14.52
N PHE A 103 6.21 18.92 15.13
CA PHE A 103 5.06 19.74 15.53
C PHE A 103 4.30 20.38 14.34
N ARG A 104 4.85 20.34 13.12
CA ARG A 104 4.20 20.80 11.88
C ARG A 104 3.72 19.66 11.01
N ASP A 105 4.10 18.43 11.35
CA ASP A 105 3.70 17.25 10.60
C ASP A 105 2.40 16.70 11.19
N THR A 106 1.33 16.79 10.41
CA THR A 106 -0.01 16.35 10.81
C THR A 106 -0.09 14.85 11.07
N ILE A 107 0.72 14.05 10.36
CA ILE A 107 0.81 12.59 10.59
C ILE A 107 1.47 12.33 11.94
N VAL A 108 2.57 13.03 12.23
CA VAL A 108 3.29 12.88 13.50
C VAL A 108 2.46 13.35 14.69
N VAL A 109 1.77 14.49 14.58
CA VAL A 109 0.89 15.00 15.63
C VAL A 109 -0.31 14.08 15.85
N GLY A 110 -0.99 13.64 14.79
CA GLY A 110 -2.13 12.73 14.91
C GLY A 110 -1.73 11.36 15.47
N SER A 111 -0.61 10.80 14.98
CA SER A 111 -0.10 9.52 15.49
C SER A 111 0.32 9.58 16.94
N PHE A 112 0.81 10.73 17.43
CA PHE A 112 1.11 10.90 18.85
C PHE A 112 -0.16 10.75 19.70
N ALA A 113 -1.25 11.41 19.31
CA ALA A 113 -2.53 11.29 19.99
C ALA A 113 -3.10 9.86 19.95
N ALA A 114 -2.92 9.14 18.84
CA ALA A 114 -3.29 7.73 18.73
C ALA A 114 -2.46 6.84 19.66
N ALA A 115 -1.13 7.05 19.68
CA ALA A 115 -0.22 6.30 20.54
C ALA A 115 -0.47 6.55 22.03
N GLU A 116 -0.83 7.79 22.43
CA GLU A 116 -1.24 8.12 23.80
C GLU A 116 -2.50 7.35 24.25
N ARG A 117 -3.36 6.95 23.32
CA ARG A 117 -4.54 6.11 23.60
C ARG A 117 -4.26 4.61 23.47
N GLY A 118 -3.00 4.22 23.30
CA GLY A 118 -2.59 2.81 23.20
C GLY A 118 -2.78 2.18 21.82
N ILE A 119 -3.08 2.98 20.79
CA ILE A 119 -3.24 2.48 19.42
C ILE A 119 -1.86 2.33 18.78
N PHE A 120 -1.57 1.16 18.21
CA PHE A 120 -0.30 0.91 17.54
C PHE A 120 -0.27 1.59 16.17
N VAL A 121 0.67 2.50 15.93
CA VAL A 121 0.76 3.24 14.65
C VAL A 121 1.89 2.69 13.78
N ALA A 122 1.55 2.26 12.56
CA ALA A 122 2.48 1.84 11.53
C ALA A 122 2.41 2.75 10.31
N CYS A 123 3.54 3.32 9.89
CA CYS A 123 3.62 4.16 8.69
C CYS A 123 4.71 3.69 7.72
N SER A 124 4.54 3.95 6.42
CA SER A 124 5.59 3.68 5.43
C SER A 124 6.78 4.63 5.57
N ALA A 125 8.01 4.16 5.34
CA ALA A 125 9.22 5.01 5.38
C ALA A 125 9.27 6.06 4.25
N GLY A 126 8.52 5.83 3.16
CA GLY A 126 8.56 6.64 1.95
C GLY A 126 9.39 6.00 0.84
N ASN A 127 9.18 6.46 -0.39
CA ASN A 127 9.78 5.88 -1.60
C ASN A 127 10.88 6.77 -2.22
N SER A 128 11.37 7.76 -1.47
CA SER A 128 12.34 8.77 -1.93
C SER A 128 13.81 8.35 -1.73
N GLY A 129 14.07 7.08 -1.41
CA GLY A 129 15.42 6.54 -1.31
C GLY A 129 16.17 6.55 -2.65
N PRO A 130 17.47 6.19 -2.68
CA PRO A 130 18.27 5.64 -1.58
C PRO A 130 19.10 6.66 -0.80
N GLY A 131 18.92 7.97 -1.05
CA GLY A 131 19.70 9.02 -0.38
C GLY A 131 19.55 9.02 1.14
N SER A 132 20.62 9.35 1.87
CA SER A 132 20.59 9.49 3.32
C SER A 132 19.56 10.52 3.76
N GLY A 133 18.78 10.22 4.80
CA GLY A 133 17.76 11.13 5.35
C GLY A 133 16.48 11.26 4.50
N SER A 134 16.22 10.31 3.60
CA SER A 134 15.02 10.30 2.74
C SER A 134 13.73 9.78 3.40
N ILE A 135 13.78 9.40 4.67
CA ILE A 135 12.64 8.84 5.43
C ILE A 135 11.70 9.97 5.90
N THR A 136 10.39 9.75 5.82
CA THR A 136 9.38 10.81 6.08
C THR A 136 8.48 10.61 7.29
N ASN A 137 8.55 9.48 8.01
CA ASN A 137 7.72 9.18 9.20
C ASN A 137 8.53 8.84 10.46
N ALA A 138 9.68 9.47 10.65
CA ALA A 138 10.69 9.06 11.64
C ALA A 138 10.38 9.37 13.12
N ALA A 139 9.11 9.57 13.50
CA ALA A 139 8.75 9.85 14.89
C ALA A 139 8.89 8.58 15.76
N PRO A 140 9.39 8.67 17.02
CA PRO A 140 9.69 7.49 17.84
C PRO A 140 8.51 6.58 18.17
N TRP A 141 7.29 7.13 18.19
CA TRP A 141 6.05 6.40 18.46
C TRP A 141 5.41 5.77 17.21
N ILE A 142 6.03 5.97 16.03
CA ILE A 142 5.57 5.40 14.77
C ILE A 142 6.47 4.22 14.39
N ALA A 143 5.87 3.05 14.17
CA ALA A 143 6.55 1.94 13.53
C ALA A 143 6.75 2.26 12.03
N THR A 144 7.95 2.75 11.68
CA THR A 144 8.30 3.13 10.31
C THR A 144 8.75 1.91 9.51
N VAL A 145 8.02 1.56 8.46
CA VAL A 145 8.19 0.32 7.67
C VAL A 145 8.88 0.62 6.34
N GLY A 146 10.06 0.04 6.13
CA GLY A 146 10.78 0.03 4.85
C GLY A 146 10.30 -1.06 3.90
N ALA A 147 10.58 -0.91 2.60
CA ALA A 147 10.27 -1.92 1.59
C ALA A 147 11.50 -2.79 1.29
N GLY A 148 11.27 -4.10 1.12
CA GLY A 148 12.28 -5.08 0.72
C GLY A 148 11.74 -6.03 -0.35
N THR A 149 12.64 -6.81 -0.96
CA THR A 149 12.28 -7.84 -1.94
C THR A 149 12.02 -9.19 -1.27
N ILE A 150 11.24 -10.03 -1.95
CA ILE A 150 11.02 -11.43 -1.57
C ILE A 150 11.68 -12.35 -2.61
N ASP A 151 11.70 -13.65 -2.34
CA ASP A 151 12.26 -14.71 -3.20
C ASP A 151 11.42 -15.01 -4.46
N ARG A 152 10.22 -14.43 -4.58
CA ARG A 152 9.34 -14.60 -5.73
C ARG A 152 9.54 -13.53 -6.79
N ASP A 153 9.91 -13.98 -7.98
CA ASP A 153 10.08 -13.15 -9.18
C ASP A 153 9.01 -13.40 -10.26
N PHE A 154 8.81 -12.40 -11.12
CA PHE A 154 7.95 -12.48 -12.31
C PHE A 154 8.79 -12.26 -13.59
N PRO A 155 9.48 -13.30 -14.09
CA PRO A 155 10.31 -13.17 -15.28
C PRO A 155 9.46 -13.02 -16.54
N ALA A 156 9.89 -12.13 -17.42
CA ALA A 156 9.36 -11.97 -18.76
C ALA A 156 10.44 -12.35 -19.77
N PHE A 157 10.13 -13.35 -20.59
CA PHE A 157 11.05 -13.82 -21.62
C PHE A 157 10.78 -13.08 -22.92
N VAL A 158 11.83 -12.46 -23.46
CA VAL A 158 11.85 -11.86 -24.79
C VAL A 158 12.68 -12.76 -25.68
N THR A 159 12.07 -13.23 -26.77
CA THR A 159 12.74 -14.07 -27.76
C THR A 159 12.94 -13.24 -29.02
N LEU A 160 14.20 -13.04 -29.42
CA LEU A 160 14.58 -12.23 -30.58
C LEU A 160 14.74 -13.08 -31.85
N ASP A 161 15.18 -14.33 -31.69
CA ASP A 161 15.21 -15.38 -32.71
C ASP A 161 15.22 -16.76 -32.01
N SER A 162 15.31 -17.87 -32.77
CA SER A 162 15.23 -19.24 -32.21
C SER A 162 16.31 -19.57 -31.17
N ASP A 163 17.45 -18.86 -31.18
CA ASP A 163 18.61 -19.15 -30.34
C ASP A 163 18.89 -18.06 -29.28
N ASN A 164 18.26 -16.89 -29.38
CA ASN A 164 18.43 -15.76 -28.48
C ASN A 164 17.16 -15.49 -27.65
N CYS A 165 17.12 -16.08 -26.45
CA CYS A 165 16.09 -15.82 -25.43
C CYS A 165 16.70 -15.09 -24.23
N PHE A 166 16.18 -13.90 -23.93
CA PHE A 166 16.63 -13.09 -22.79
C PHE A 166 15.55 -13.07 -21.71
N ALA A 167 15.96 -13.32 -20.47
CA ALA A 167 15.10 -13.13 -19.30
C ALA A 167 15.20 -11.68 -18.82
N GLY A 168 14.07 -10.97 -18.86
CA GLY A 168 13.89 -9.67 -18.21
C GLY A 168 12.93 -9.77 -17.02
N PHE A 169 12.76 -8.67 -16.31
CA PHE A 169 11.74 -8.52 -15.29
C PHE A 169 10.65 -7.60 -15.81
N GLN A 170 9.39 -8.05 -15.77
CA GLN A 170 8.26 -7.18 -16.09
C GLN A 170 7.17 -7.36 -15.04
N SER A 171 6.60 -6.23 -14.61
CA SER A 171 5.42 -6.25 -13.75
C SER A 171 4.17 -6.70 -14.53
N HIS A 172 4.10 -6.42 -15.83
CA HIS A 172 3.00 -6.79 -16.72
C HIS A 172 3.50 -6.95 -18.17
N GLY A 173 3.25 -8.12 -18.77
CA GLY A 173 3.54 -8.40 -20.17
C GLY A 173 2.91 -9.72 -20.61
N THR A 174 2.24 -9.72 -21.76
CA THR A 174 1.67 -10.91 -22.39
C THR A 174 2.71 -12.03 -22.51
N ARG A 175 2.26 -13.28 -22.33
CA ARG A 175 3.05 -14.49 -22.54
C ARG A 175 3.86 -14.40 -23.85
N ARG A 176 5.19 -14.38 -23.73
CA ARG A 176 6.20 -14.31 -24.81
C ARG A 176 6.01 -13.13 -25.76
N VAL A 177 6.87 -12.14 -25.64
CA VAL A 177 7.07 -11.15 -26.72
C VAL A 177 8.12 -11.73 -27.66
N SER A 178 7.68 -12.33 -28.76
CA SER A 178 8.54 -12.74 -29.87
C SER A 178 8.71 -11.55 -30.80
N LEU A 179 9.89 -10.92 -30.77
CA LEU A 179 10.27 -9.91 -31.76
C LEU A 179 10.88 -10.65 -32.94
N LEU A 180 10.09 -10.91 -33.99
CA LEU A 180 10.64 -11.38 -35.26
C LEU A 180 11.39 -10.20 -35.90
N LEU A 181 12.71 -10.16 -35.76
CA LEU A 181 13.55 -9.30 -36.60
C LEU A 181 13.55 -9.90 -38.01
N GLU A 182 12.67 -9.39 -38.88
CA GLU A 182 12.84 -9.59 -40.32
C GLU A 182 14.15 -8.91 -40.73
N HIS A 183 15.13 -9.75 -41.03
CA HIS A 183 16.42 -9.37 -41.58
C HIS A 183 16.18 -8.78 -42.98
N GLN A 184 15.89 -7.49 -43.08
CA GLN A 184 15.98 -6.75 -44.35
C GLN A 184 17.45 -6.78 -44.80
N ARG A 185 17.80 -7.78 -45.61
CA ARG A 185 19.02 -7.76 -46.42
C ARG A 185 18.89 -6.58 -47.37
N ILE A 186 19.67 -5.53 -47.11
CA ILE A 186 19.96 -4.49 -48.09
C ILE A 186 20.80 -5.18 -49.18
N SER A 187 20.20 -5.40 -50.35
CA SER A 187 20.89 -5.73 -51.60
C SER A 187 21.29 -4.46 -52.33
#